data_AF-A0A3L7S7H0-F1
#
_entry.id   AF-A0A3L7S7H0-F1
#
_cell.length_a   1.000
_cell.length_b   1.000
_cell.length_c   1.000
_cell.angle_alpha   90.00
_cell.angle_beta   90.00
_cell.angle_gamma   90.00
#
_symmetry.space_group_name_H-M   'P 1'
#
loop_
_entity.id
_entity.type
_entity.pdbx_description
1 polymer ?
#
loop_
_entity_poly.entity_id
_entity_poly.type
_entity_poly.pdbx_seq_one_letter_code
_entity_poly.pdbx_strand_id
1 'polypeptide(L)'
;MRIFDQLQGVDGGIDASGGGRFHGSILVSGTDRHGAAAPAPDPDDIIIAALPAPGGRPCVASVEGYDGGMADADPPPMSPGEPCWSDPAVLLATCGGLGRVPFAPGTFGAAAGLPLAIAGAGIASGLAGASTWTRPLEAAIVAAVCLMGVPICTRAARRLGGKDPGCVILDELASMPLALLVVPPERRTPLVLAVAFVLLRIFDIAKPFPCRHLERLPGGLGIMADDWAAAAWTAACLVAVLWLQVA
;
A
#
# COMPACT_ATOMS: atom_id res chain seq x y z
N MET A 1 2.11 13.35 31.90
CA MET A 1 2.76 13.47 33.22
C MET A 1 2.87 12.06 33.81
N ARG A 2 4.11 11.55 33.88
CA ARG A 2 4.64 10.38 34.61
C ARG A 2 3.81 9.08 34.66
N ILE A 3 4.23 8.11 33.85
CA ILE A 3 4.10 6.67 34.16
C ILE A 3 5.48 6.07 33.94
N PHE A 4 6.36 6.24 34.92
CA PHE A 4 7.60 5.49 35.06
C PHE A 4 7.69 5.18 36.54
N ASP A 5 7.17 4.03 36.93
CA ASP A 5 7.48 3.38 38.19
C ASP A 5 7.05 1.91 38.08
N GLN A 6 7.90 1.04 38.66
CA GLN A 6 7.81 -0.43 38.71
C GLN A 6 8.58 -1.18 37.61
N LEU A 7 9.91 -1.19 37.73
CA LEU A 7 10.74 -2.32 37.29
C LEU A 7 11.34 -2.96 38.55
N GLN A 8 10.77 -4.08 39.00
CA GLN A 8 11.41 -4.91 40.02
C GLN A 8 12.08 -6.13 39.36
N GLY A 9 13.38 -6.25 39.63
CA GLY A 9 14.12 -7.51 39.81
C GLY A 9 14.05 -8.56 38.70
N VAL A 10 15.10 -8.65 37.89
CA VAL A 10 15.50 -9.91 37.26
C VAL A 10 16.95 -10.19 37.67
N ASP A 11 17.11 -11.12 38.60
CA ASP A 11 18.43 -11.68 38.95
C ASP A 11 18.84 -12.67 37.85
N GLY A 12 19.86 -12.30 37.08
CA GLY A 12 20.52 -13.16 36.12
C GLY A 12 22.01 -12.83 36.08
N GLY A 13 22.84 -13.72 36.63
CA GLY A 13 24.29 -13.56 36.67
C GLY A 13 24.91 -13.53 35.28
N ILE A 14 25.87 -12.62 35.08
CA ILE A 14 26.67 -12.50 33.86
C ILE A 14 27.97 -13.29 34.07
N ASP A 15 28.14 -14.41 33.37
CA ASP A 15 29.46 -15.03 33.18
C ASP A 15 30.00 -14.58 31.80
N ALA A 16 31.04 -13.75 31.84
CA ALA A 16 31.74 -13.26 30.66
C ALA A 16 32.97 -14.13 30.42
N SER A 17 32.77 -15.34 29.89
CA SER A 17 33.87 -16.14 29.36
C SER A 17 33.43 -17.01 28.18
N GLY A 18 33.92 -16.68 26.98
CA GLY A 18 33.82 -17.52 25.79
C GLY A 18 32.77 -17.06 24.77
N GLY A 19 33.20 -16.85 23.52
CA GLY A 19 32.31 -16.51 22.41
C GLY A 19 31.20 -17.54 22.22
N GLY A 20 29.96 -17.12 22.38
CA GLY A 20 28.76 -17.95 22.20
C GLY A 20 27.58 -17.08 21.79
N ARG A 21 26.76 -17.59 20.87
CA ARG A 21 25.54 -16.95 20.37
C ARG A 21 24.58 -16.68 21.54
N PHE A 22 24.01 -15.49 21.59
CA PHE A 22 22.94 -15.18 22.55
C PHE A 22 21.62 -15.81 22.11
N HIS A 23 20.98 -16.55 23.00
CA HIS A 23 19.56 -16.86 22.96
C HIS A 23 18.97 -16.32 24.26
N GLY A 24 18.22 -15.23 24.17
CA GLY A 24 17.47 -14.67 25.29
C GLY A 24 16.12 -14.20 24.80
N SER A 25 15.06 -14.91 25.17
CA SER A 25 13.70 -14.44 25.01
C SER A 25 13.34 -13.60 26.25
N ILE A 26 13.15 -12.30 26.07
CA ILE A 26 12.59 -11.43 27.11
C ILE A 26 11.07 -11.54 27.02
N LEU A 27 10.48 -12.25 27.97
CA LEU A 27 9.03 -12.40 28.08
C LEU A 27 8.51 -11.27 28.96
N VAL A 28 7.95 -10.23 28.35
CA VAL A 28 7.29 -9.14 29.09
C VAL A 28 5.86 -9.59 29.41
N SER A 29 5.63 -10.06 30.63
CA SER A 29 4.28 -10.33 31.13
C SER A 29 3.81 -9.12 31.95
N GLY A 30 2.87 -8.36 31.40
CA GLY A 30 2.18 -7.28 32.12
C GLY A 30 0.82 -7.76 32.63
N THR A 31 0.50 -7.45 33.88
CA THR A 31 -0.87 -7.58 34.43
C THR A 31 -1.49 -6.19 34.54
N ASP A 32 -2.80 -6.10 34.31
CA ASP A 32 -3.53 -4.84 34.51
C ASP A 32 -3.76 -4.55 36.01
N ARG A 33 -4.27 -3.36 36.34
CA ARG A 33 -4.48 -2.92 37.73
C ARG A 33 -5.53 -3.75 38.49
N HIS A 34 -6.15 -4.75 37.86
CA HIS A 34 -7.16 -5.62 38.46
C HIS A 34 -6.71 -7.10 38.47
N GLY A 35 -5.45 -7.37 38.11
CA GLY A 35 -4.85 -8.71 38.21
C GLY A 35 -5.26 -9.68 37.11
N ALA A 36 -5.89 -9.20 36.03
CA ALA A 36 -6.14 -10.02 34.85
C ALA A 36 -4.89 -10.06 33.96
N ALA A 37 -4.60 -11.22 33.38
CA ALA A 37 -3.58 -11.35 32.36
C ALA A 37 -3.96 -10.48 31.15
N ALA A 38 -3.10 -9.54 30.77
CA ALA A 38 -3.32 -8.76 29.56
C ALA A 38 -3.37 -9.72 28.34
N PRO A 39 -4.25 -9.48 27.35
CA PRO A 39 -4.22 -10.23 26.11
C PRO A 39 -2.83 -10.12 25.48
N ALA A 40 -2.34 -11.20 24.89
CA ALA A 40 -1.05 -11.22 24.21
C ALA A 40 -1.02 -10.08 23.17
N PRO A 41 0.05 -9.26 23.12
CA PRO A 41 0.16 -8.22 22.11
C PRO A 41 0.16 -8.83 20.71
N ASP A 42 -0.39 -8.10 19.74
CA ASP A 42 -0.26 -8.42 18.33
C ASP A 42 1.26 -8.50 18.00
N PRO A 43 1.74 -9.45 17.17
CA PRO A 43 3.18 -9.61 16.92
C PRO A 43 3.86 -8.34 16.38
N ASP A 44 3.06 -7.44 15.79
CA ASP A 44 3.48 -6.18 15.21
C ASP A 44 3.62 -5.02 16.24
N ASP A 45 3.12 -5.20 17.47
CA ASP A 45 3.04 -4.15 18.51
C ASP A 45 4.13 -4.22 19.60
N ILE A 46 5.15 -5.09 19.44
CA ILE A 46 6.24 -5.20 20.41
C ILE A 46 7.19 -4.00 20.26
N ILE A 47 6.92 -2.93 21.00
CA ILE A 47 7.86 -1.82 21.20
C ILE A 47 8.87 -2.23 22.28
N ILE A 48 10.05 -2.72 21.87
CA ILE A 48 11.19 -2.89 22.78
C ILE A 48 11.78 -1.51 23.08
N ALA A 49 11.37 -0.90 24.19
CA ALA A 49 12.01 0.31 24.69
C ALA A 49 13.35 -0.07 25.37
N ALA A 50 14.46 0.08 24.65
CA ALA A 50 15.79 -0.01 25.23
C ALA A 50 16.10 1.29 26.00
N LEU A 51 16.17 1.22 27.34
CA LEU A 51 16.72 2.31 28.15
C LEU A 51 18.25 2.36 27.98
N PRO A 52 18.85 3.55 27.79
CA PRO A 52 20.30 3.66 27.61
C PRO A 52 21.02 3.38 28.94
N ALA A 53 22.10 2.58 28.89
CA ALA A 53 23.04 2.46 29.99
C ALA A 53 23.71 3.83 30.26
N PRO A 54 23.97 4.21 31.52
CA PRO A 54 24.59 5.50 31.81
C PRO A 54 26.03 5.53 31.28
N GLY A 55 26.30 6.40 30.30
CA GLY A 55 27.65 6.71 29.82
C GLY A 55 28.13 5.98 28.56
N GLY A 56 27.32 5.14 27.91
CA GLY A 56 27.68 4.46 26.66
C GLY A 56 27.04 5.10 25.42
N ARG A 57 27.75 5.09 24.27
CA ARG A 57 27.16 5.44 22.97
C ARG A 57 25.98 4.49 22.67
N PRO A 58 24.87 4.98 22.05
CA PRO A 58 23.72 4.14 21.78
C PRO A 58 24.09 3.04 20.76
N CYS A 59 24.10 1.79 21.21
CA CYS A 59 24.18 0.62 20.34
C CYS A 59 22.74 0.19 20.03
N VAL A 60 22.32 0.35 18.78
CA VAL A 60 21.02 -0.13 18.30
C VAL A 60 21.15 -1.64 18.09
N ALA A 61 20.42 -2.43 18.88
CA ALA A 61 20.28 -3.86 18.63
C ALA A 61 19.14 -4.07 17.62
N SER A 62 19.48 -4.50 16.40
CA SER A 62 18.51 -4.93 15.40
C SER A 62 17.94 -6.29 15.79
N VAL A 63 16.60 -6.41 15.82
CA VAL A 63 15.91 -7.69 15.99
C VAL A 63 15.87 -8.38 14.63
N GLU A 64 16.71 -9.40 14.45
CA GLU A 64 16.62 -10.34 13.32
C GLU A 64 15.50 -11.34 13.59
N GLY A 65 14.46 -11.32 12.75
CA GLY A 65 13.31 -12.19 12.88
C GLY A 65 12.38 -12.18 11.66
N TYR A 66 12.89 -12.53 10.48
CA TYR A 66 12.07 -13.09 9.39
C TYR A 66 12.96 -13.97 8.50
N ASP A 67 12.84 -15.29 8.66
CA ASP A 67 13.62 -16.28 7.92
C ASP A 67 12.91 -16.56 6.58
N GLY A 68 13.29 -15.80 5.55
CA GLY A 68 12.68 -15.85 4.24
C GLY A 68 13.60 -15.29 3.16
N GLY A 69 14.56 -16.10 2.73
CA GLY A 69 15.25 -15.93 1.44
C GLY A 69 16.23 -14.76 1.37
N MET A 70 17.51 -15.10 1.25
CA MET A 70 18.62 -14.19 1.01
C MET A 70 18.53 -13.54 -0.40
N ALA A 71 17.68 -12.52 -0.53
CA ALA A 71 17.68 -11.54 -1.61
C ALA A 71 17.23 -10.19 -1.05
N ASP A 72 18.19 -9.29 -0.91
CA ASP A 72 18.07 -7.87 -0.57
C ASP A 72 17.66 -7.55 0.88
N ALA A 73 18.64 -7.15 1.70
CA ALA A 73 18.34 -6.35 2.89
C ALA A 73 17.49 -5.14 2.46
N ASP A 74 16.36 -4.92 3.13
CA ASP A 74 15.46 -3.84 2.77
C ASP A 74 16.21 -2.49 2.79
N PRO A 75 15.97 -1.61 1.79
CA PRO A 75 16.64 -0.33 1.76
C PRO A 75 16.23 0.47 2.99
N PRO A 76 17.15 1.27 3.57
CA PRO A 76 16.78 2.12 4.68
C PRO A 76 15.62 3.05 4.28
N PRO A 77 14.74 3.39 5.22
CA PRO A 77 13.68 4.35 4.98
C PRO A 77 14.26 5.69 4.55
N MET A 78 13.51 6.42 3.73
CA MET A 78 13.88 7.76 3.27
C MET A 78 13.96 8.73 4.45
N SER A 79 14.86 9.70 4.34
CA SER A 79 14.97 10.75 5.35
C SER A 79 13.76 11.70 5.29
N PRO A 80 13.32 12.28 6.42
CA PRO A 80 12.26 13.28 6.42
C PRO A 80 12.59 14.45 5.47
N GLY A 81 11.65 14.84 4.62
CA GLY A 81 11.83 15.94 3.65
C GLY A 81 12.56 15.56 2.36
N GLU A 82 13.01 14.31 2.21
CA GLU A 82 13.62 13.85 0.98
C GLU A 82 12.61 13.88 -0.20
N PRO A 83 13.01 14.40 -1.38
CA PRO A 83 12.11 14.50 -2.51
C PRO A 83 11.77 13.13 -3.10
N CYS A 84 10.61 13.02 -3.75
CA CYS A 84 10.15 11.74 -4.30
C CYS A 84 11.05 11.15 -5.38
N TRP A 85 11.75 11.97 -6.16
CA TRP A 85 12.64 11.52 -7.23
C TRP A 85 13.95 10.88 -6.75
N SER A 86 14.24 10.90 -5.43
CA SER A 86 15.39 10.20 -4.87
C SER A 86 15.25 8.67 -4.87
N ASP A 87 14.03 8.14 -4.99
CA ASP A 87 13.78 6.72 -5.24
C ASP A 87 12.76 6.56 -6.38
N PRO A 88 13.07 5.79 -7.44
CA PRO A 88 12.19 5.65 -8.59
C PRO A 88 10.85 5.00 -8.24
N ALA A 89 10.80 4.09 -7.27
CA ALA A 89 9.53 3.50 -6.85
C ALA A 89 8.66 4.52 -6.12
N VAL A 90 9.24 5.37 -5.27
CA VAL A 90 8.49 6.46 -4.62
C VAL A 90 8.03 7.50 -5.64
N LEU A 91 8.86 7.85 -6.62
CA LEU A 91 8.46 8.74 -7.71
C LEU A 91 7.26 8.18 -8.49
N LEU A 92 7.30 6.89 -8.87
CA LEU A 92 6.23 6.24 -9.62
C LEU A 92 4.97 6.04 -8.77
N ALA A 93 5.11 5.57 -7.53
CA ALA A 93 4.01 5.35 -6.59
C ALA A 93 3.26 6.64 -6.26
N THR A 94 3.96 7.78 -6.22
CA THR A 94 3.36 9.11 -6.01
C THR A 94 2.94 9.78 -7.32
N CYS A 95 3.00 9.08 -8.45
CA CYS A 95 2.69 9.56 -9.80
C CYS A 95 3.42 10.87 -10.17
N GLY A 96 4.74 10.89 -10.00
CA GLY A 96 5.57 12.05 -10.30
C GLY A 96 5.50 13.16 -9.24
N GLY A 97 5.02 12.85 -8.04
CA GLY A 97 4.85 13.80 -6.94
C GLY A 97 3.42 14.34 -6.77
N LEU A 98 2.48 13.94 -7.62
CA LEU A 98 1.06 14.27 -7.50
C LEU A 98 0.47 13.81 -6.15
N GLY A 99 0.91 12.65 -5.66
CA GLY A 99 0.51 12.12 -4.36
C GLY A 99 1.01 12.93 -3.17
N ARG A 100 1.87 13.93 -3.37
CA ARG A 100 2.34 14.83 -2.29
C ARG A 100 1.49 16.10 -2.14
N VAL A 101 0.38 16.20 -2.86
CA VAL A 101 -0.59 17.28 -2.65
C VAL A 101 -1.18 17.14 -1.24
N PRO A 102 -1.28 18.24 -0.46
CA PRO A 102 -1.64 18.18 0.96
C PRO A 102 -3.10 17.80 1.22
N PHE A 103 -3.97 17.85 0.20
CA PHE A 103 -5.40 17.61 0.34
C PHE A 103 -5.86 16.53 -0.63
N ALA A 104 -6.46 15.46 -0.10
CA ALA A 104 -7.07 14.36 -0.84
C ALA A 104 -6.21 13.84 -2.02
N PRO A 105 -4.94 13.45 -1.80
CA PRO A 105 -4.04 12.99 -2.87
C PRO A 105 -4.64 11.89 -3.74
N GLY A 106 -5.39 10.95 -3.16
CA GLY A 106 -6.07 9.91 -3.92
C GLY A 106 -7.14 10.40 -4.91
N THR A 107 -7.75 11.56 -4.65
CA THR A 107 -8.65 12.20 -5.62
C THR A 107 -7.86 12.66 -6.86
N PHE A 108 -6.64 13.18 -6.67
CA PHE A 108 -5.76 13.54 -7.77
C PHE A 108 -5.24 12.30 -8.51
N GLY A 109 -4.94 11.21 -7.80
CA GLY A 109 -4.60 9.91 -8.40
C GLY A 109 -5.70 9.40 -9.33
N ALA A 110 -6.92 9.26 -8.81
CA ALA A 110 -8.09 8.88 -9.61
C ALA A 110 -8.34 9.85 -10.78
N ALA A 111 -8.22 11.17 -10.56
CA ALA A 111 -8.39 12.14 -11.63
C ALA A 111 -7.34 11.99 -12.74
N ALA A 112 -6.09 11.67 -12.37
CA ALA A 112 -5.01 11.37 -13.32
C ALA A 112 -5.18 10.01 -14.02
N GLY A 113 -5.94 9.09 -13.43
CA GLY A 113 -6.35 7.83 -14.07
C GLY A 113 -7.30 8.01 -15.26
N LEU A 114 -8.07 9.11 -15.32
CA LEU A 114 -8.94 9.42 -16.46
C LEU A 114 -8.18 9.63 -17.79
N PRO A 115 -7.20 10.56 -17.88
CA PRO A 115 -6.41 10.71 -19.09
C PRO A 115 -5.58 9.45 -19.37
N LEU A 116 -5.16 8.69 -18.36
CA LEU A 116 -4.50 7.39 -18.57
C LEU A 116 -5.43 6.39 -19.27
N ALA A 117 -6.71 6.32 -18.91
CA ALA A 117 -7.69 5.45 -19.57
C ALA A 117 -7.89 5.83 -21.05
N ILE A 118 -7.93 7.13 -21.36
CA ILE A 118 -8.03 7.61 -22.74
C ILE A 118 -6.75 7.32 -23.52
N ALA A 119 -5.58 7.57 -22.91
CA ALA A 119 -4.29 7.30 -23.53
C ALA A 119 -4.08 5.80 -23.81
N GLY A 120 -4.44 4.92 -22.87
CA GLY A 120 -4.36 3.47 -23.03
C GLY A 120 -5.19 2.97 -24.22
N ALA A 121 -6.43 3.44 -24.35
CA ALA A 121 -7.28 3.13 -25.50
C ALA A 121 -6.72 3.68 -26.82
N GLY A 122 -6.17 4.90 -26.79
CA GLY A 122 -5.53 5.53 -27.95
C GLY A 122 -4.29 4.78 -28.42
N ILE A 123 -3.42 4.37 -27.50
CA ILE A 123 -2.22 3.56 -27.78
C ILE A 123 -2.64 2.21 -28.35
N ALA A 124 -3.60 1.52 -27.74
CA ALA A 124 -4.08 0.24 -28.23
C ALA A 124 -4.66 0.36 -29.65
N SER A 125 -5.46 1.40 -29.91
CA SER A 125 -6.02 1.69 -31.24
C SER A 125 -4.94 2.04 -32.26
N GLY A 126 -3.90 2.79 -31.87
CA GLY A 126 -2.79 3.14 -32.76
C GLY A 126 -1.93 1.94 -33.15
N LEU A 127 -1.72 1.00 -32.23
CA LEU A 127 -0.91 -0.20 -32.47
C LEU A 127 -1.68 -1.31 -33.20
N ALA A 128 -2.94 -1.53 -32.86
CA ALA A 128 -3.75 -2.61 -33.42
C ALA A 128 -4.63 -2.16 -34.62
N GLY A 129 -4.80 -0.85 -34.84
CA GLY A 129 -5.69 -0.31 -35.85
C GLY A 129 -7.16 -0.65 -35.59
N ALA A 130 -7.91 -0.91 -36.66
CA ALA A 130 -9.31 -1.37 -36.60
C ALA A 130 -9.43 -2.90 -36.40
N SER A 131 -8.40 -3.54 -35.86
CA SER A 131 -8.35 -4.99 -35.64
C SER A 131 -9.18 -5.40 -34.42
N THR A 132 -9.61 -6.66 -34.38
CA THR A 132 -10.25 -7.27 -33.21
C THR A 132 -9.33 -7.31 -31.98
N TRP A 133 -8.02 -7.10 -32.17
CA TRP A 133 -7.01 -7.08 -31.11
C TRP A 133 -6.96 -5.79 -30.28
N THR A 134 -7.62 -4.71 -30.69
CA THR A 134 -7.56 -3.41 -29.99
C THR A 134 -8.02 -3.52 -28.53
N ARG A 135 -9.11 -4.24 -28.26
CA ARG A 135 -9.68 -4.38 -26.91
C ARG A 135 -8.85 -5.30 -26.00
N PRO A 136 -8.40 -6.48 -26.45
CA PRO A 136 -7.43 -7.29 -25.73
C PRO A 136 -6.12 -6.54 -25.42
N LEU A 137 -5.63 -5.72 -26.36
CA LEU A 137 -4.39 -4.97 -26.17
C LEU A 137 -4.55 -3.87 -25.11
N GLU A 138 -5.66 -3.13 -25.13
CA GLU A 138 -5.98 -2.17 -24.07
C GLU A 138 -6.04 -2.84 -22.70
N ALA A 139 -6.74 -3.97 -22.59
CA ALA A 139 -6.80 -4.74 -21.35
C ALA A 139 -5.41 -5.23 -20.89
N ALA A 140 -4.55 -5.65 -21.82
CA ALA A 140 -3.18 -6.05 -21.52
C ALA A 140 -2.33 -4.87 -21.01
N ILE A 141 -2.47 -3.67 -21.59
CA ILE A 141 -1.80 -2.46 -21.11
C ILE A 141 -2.23 -2.13 -19.69
N VAL A 142 -3.54 -2.11 -19.43
CA VAL A 142 -4.09 -1.81 -18.09
C VAL A 142 -3.66 -2.87 -17.06
N ALA A 143 -3.72 -4.15 -17.44
CA ALA A 143 -3.24 -5.25 -16.59
C ALA A 143 -1.74 -5.10 -16.28
N ALA A 144 -0.92 -4.72 -17.26
CA ALA A 144 0.50 -4.48 -17.03
C ALA A 144 0.73 -3.34 -16.04
N VAL A 145 0.01 -2.22 -16.15
CA VAL A 145 0.08 -1.11 -15.18
C VAL A 145 -0.29 -1.59 -13.77
N CYS A 146 -1.38 -2.33 -13.63
CA CYS A 146 -1.82 -2.88 -12.35
C CYS A 146 -0.76 -3.82 -11.75
N LEU A 147 -0.27 -4.78 -12.53
CA LEU A 147 0.72 -5.77 -12.06
C LEU A 147 2.07 -5.14 -11.73
N MET A 148 2.52 -4.14 -12.50
CA MET A 148 3.73 -3.37 -12.19
C MET A 148 3.56 -2.50 -10.93
N GLY A 149 2.33 -2.06 -10.63
CA GLY A 149 2.02 -1.31 -9.43
C GLY A 149 2.37 -2.08 -8.15
N VAL A 150 2.17 -3.39 -8.11
CA VAL A 150 2.42 -4.22 -6.92
C VAL A 150 3.87 -4.11 -6.40
N PRO A 151 4.94 -4.40 -7.18
CA PRO A 151 6.31 -4.23 -6.71
C PRO A 151 6.70 -2.75 -6.48
N ILE A 152 6.12 -1.81 -7.23
CA ILE A 152 6.37 -0.38 -7.06
C ILE A 152 5.83 0.11 -5.70
N CYS A 153 4.55 -0.14 -5.42
CA CYS A 153 3.90 0.22 -4.16
C CYS A 153 4.54 -0.51 -2.99
N THR A 154 4.91 -1.78 -3.17
CA THR A 154 5.66 -2.56 -2.17
C THR A 154 6.95 -1.87 -1.77
N ARG A 155 7.77 -1.46 -2.74
CA ARG A 155 9.03 -0.78 -2.47
C ARG A 155 8.81 0.62 -1.91
N ALA A 156 7.84 1.37 -2.44
CA ALA A 156 7.53 2.71 -1.97
C ALA A 156 7.04 2.72 -0.52
N ALA A 157 6.16 1.79 -0.13
CA ALA A 157 5.69 1.59 1.24
C ALA A 157 6.86 1.37 2.21
N ARG A 158 7.81 0.49 1.85
CA ARG A 158 9.03 0.26 2.64
C ARG A 158 9.91 1.49 2.75
N ARG A 159 10.14 2.20 1.63
CA ARG A 159 10.94 3.44 1.62
C ARG A 159 10.30 4.57 2.42
N LEU A 160 8.97 4.62 2.50
CA LEU A 160 8.22 5.64 3.24
C LEU A 160 7.93 5.23 4.69
N GLY A 161 8.28 4.01 5.10
CA GLY A 161 8.16 3.54 6.49
C GLY A 161 6.72 3.27 6.95
N GLY A 162 5.79 2.97 6.04
CA GLY A 162 4.39 2.76 6.36
C GLY A 162 3.75 1.63 5.56
N LYS A 163 2.71 1.00 6.12
CA LYS A 163 1.97 -0.11 5.49
C LYS A 163 1.17 0.33 4.25
N ASP A 164 0.67 1.56 4.28
CA ASP A 164 0.00 2.23 3.16
C ASP A 164 0.10 3.76 3.35
N PRO A 165 1.20 4.39 2.88
CA PRO A 165 1.36 5.82 2.99
C PRO A 165 0.37 6.51 2.05
N GLY A 166 -0.52 7.36 2.55
CA GLY A 166 -1.55 8.02 1.73
C GLY A 166 -1.06 8.96 0.61
N CYS A 167 0.25 9.05 0.37
CA CYS A 167 0.83 9.70 -0.81
C CYS A 167 1.15 8.71 -1.95
N VAL A 168 1.10 7.41 -1.70
CA VAL A 168 1.06 6.36 -2.73
C VAL A 168 -0.33 6.41 -3.32
N ILE A 169 -0.41 6.73 -4.61
CA ILE A 169 -1.67 6.95 -5.33
C ILE A 169 -1.71 6.24 -6.69
N LEU A 170 -0.80 5.28 -6.87
CA LEU A 170 -0.63 4.53 -8.12
C LEU A 170 -1.73 3.48 -8.31
N ASP A 171 -2.19 2.90 -7.22
CA ASP A 171 -3.43 2.11 -7.10
C ASP A 171 -4.64 2.89 -7.65
N GLU A 172 -4.84 4.13 -7.21
CA GLU A 172 -5.99 4.96 -7.60
C GLU A 172 -5.90 5.46 -9.05
N LEU A 173 -4.68 5.73 -9.51
CA LEU A 173 -4.40 6.03 -10.90
C LEU A 173 -4.65 4.80 -11.80
N ALA A 174 -4.33 3.59 -11.34
CA ALA A 174 -4.50 2.35 -12.10
C ALA A 174 -5.93 1.78 -12.06
N SER A 175 -6.68 2.03 -10.99
CA SER A 175 -8.05 1.51 -10.79
C SER A 175 -9.07 2.19 -11.70
N MET A 176 -8.86 3.45 -12.09
CA MET A 176 -9.70 4.15 -13.07
C MET A 176 -9.72 3.53 -14.48
N PRO A 177 -8.58 3.32 -15.18
CA PRO A 177 -8.59 2.64 -16.47
C PRO A 177 -9.09 1.21 -16.36
N LEU A 178 -8.82 0.52 -15.23
CA LEU A 178 -9.35 -0.81 -14.94
C LEU A 178 -10.89 -0.82 -14.89
N ALA A 179 -11.50 0.11 -14.16
CA ALA A 179 -12.95 0.26 -14.09
C ALA A 179 -13.59 0.57 -15.46
N LEU A 180 -12.90 1.38 -16.28
CA LEU A 180 -13.38 1.79 -17.61
C LEU A 180 -13.16 0.74 -18.70
N LEU A 181 -12.45 -0.37 -18.43
CA LEU A 181 -12.29 -1.44 -19.41
C LEU A 181 -13.61 -2.04 -19.88
N VAL A 182 -14.70 -1.96 -19.11
CA VAL A 182 -16.02 -2.44 -19.54
C VAL A 182 -16.74 -1.48 -20.48
N VAL A 183 -16.27 -0.23 -20.58
CA VAL A 183 -16.84 0.81 -21.44
C VAL A 183 -16.01 0.90 -22.72
N PRO A 184 -16.61 0.63 -23.90
CA PRO A 184 -15.94 0.85 -25.19
C PRO A 184 -15.41 2.28 -25.30
N PRO A 185 -14.21 2.51 -25.88
CA PRO A 185 -13.63 3.85 -25.99
C PRO A 185 -14.57 4.91 -26.60
N GLU A 186 -15.39 4.52 -27.57
CA GLU A 186 -16.33 5.39 -28.28
C GLU A 186 -17.49 5.86 -27.38
N ARG A 187 -17.77 5.13 -26.29
CA ARG A 187 -18.81 5.44 -25.30
C ARG A 187 -18.29 6.18 -24.07
N ARG A 188 -16.98 6.46 -23.99
CA ARG A 188 -16.34 7.19 -22.87
C ARG A 188 -16.60 8.70 -22.96
N THR A 189 -17.86 9.08 -22.98
CA THR A 189 -18.29 10.49 -22.94
C THR A 189 -17.86 11.15 -21.64
N PRO A 190 -17.74 12.49 -21.58
CA PRO A 190 -17.42 13.20 -20.34
C PRO A 190 -18.35 12.83 -19.16
N LEU A 191 -19.64 12.57 -19.43
CA LEU A 191 -20.59 12.13 -18.42
C LEU A 191 -20.25 10.73 -17.89
N VAL A 192 -19.94 9.77 -18.76
CA VAL A 192 -19.55 8.41 -18.34
C VAL A 192 -18.25 8.43 -17.54
N LEU A 193 -17.28 9.25 -17.96
CA LEU A 193 -16.03 9.45 -17.24
C LEU A 193 -16.27 10.04 -15.84
N ALA A 194 -17.13 11.05 -15.73
CA ALA A 194 -17.50 11.65 -14.45
C ALA A 194 -18.22 10.65 -13.54
N VAL A 195 -19.17 9.87 -14.08
CA VAL A 195 -19.87 8.83 -13.34
C VAL A 195 -18.92 7.74 -12.86
N ALA A 196 -18.01 7.26 -13.72
CA ALA A 196 -16.99 6.28 -13.35
C ALA A 196 -16.09 6.80 -12.23
N PHE A 197 -15.63 8.04 -12.33
CA PHE A 197 -14.82 8.69 -11.31
C PHE A 197 -15.54 8.77 -9.96
N VAL A 198 -16.80 9.23 -9.96
CA VAL A 198 -17.59 9.34 -8.73
C VAL A 198 -17.85 7.97 -8.11
N LEU A 199 -18.25 6.98 -8.91
CA LEU A 199 -18.48 5.62 -8.43
C LEU A 199 -17.22 4.99 -7.84
N LEU A 200 -16.08 5.14 -8.51
CA LEU A 200 -14.81 4.63 -7.99
C LEU A 200 -14.50 5.23 -6.63
N ARG A 201 -14.58 6.56 -6.48
CA ARG A 201 -14.35 7.21 -5.18
C ARG A 201 -15.35 6.77 -4.13
N ILE A 202 -16.61 6.55 -4.48
CA ILE A 202 -17.60 6.02 -3.52
C ILE A 202 -17.17 4.64 -3.03
N PHE A 203 -16.76 3.74 -3.92
CA PHE A 203 -16.38 2.37 -3.53
C PHE A 203 -15.03 2.29 -2.82
N ASP A 204 -14.05 3.09 -3.24
CA ASP A 204 -12.77 3.24 -2.56
C ASP A 204 -12.93 3.83 -1.15
N ILE A 205 -13.82 4.82 -0.95
CA ILE A 205 -14.07 5.38 0.40
C ILE A 205 -14.91 4.42 1.27
N ALA A 206 -15.94 3.80 0.69
CA ALA A 206 -16.83 2.91 1.45
C ALA A 206 -16.19 1.56 1.79
N LYS A 207 -15.31 1.08 0.92
CA LYS A 207 -14.59 -0.21 1.00
C LYS A 207 -15.57 -1.37 1.28
N PRO A 208 -16.58 -1.58 0.39
CA PRO A 208 -17.51 -2.70 0.55
C PRO A 208 -16.76 -4.03 0.43
N PHE A 209 -17.37 -5.13 0.88
CA PHE A 209 -16.79 -6.45 0.64
C PHE A 209 -16.60 -6.69 -0.88
N PRO A 210 -15.43 -7.18 -1.35
CA PRO A 210 -14.26 -7.64 -0.59
C PRO A 210 -13.13 -6.60 -0.41
N CYS A 211 -13.26 -5.33 -0.82
CA CYS A 211 -12.20 -4.29 -0.77
C CYS A 211 -11.43 -4.29 0.57
N ARG A 212 -12.16 -4.11 1.69
CA ARG A 212 -11.56 -4.07 3.03
C ARG A 212 -10.84 -5.36 3.46
N HIS A 213 -11.17 -6.50 2.85
CA HIS A 213 -10.47 -7.76 3.14
C HIS A 213 -9.15 -7.86 2.38
N LEU A 214 -9.07 -7.24 1.20
CA LEU A 214 -7.89 -7.28 0.34
C LEU A 214 -6.75 -6.40 0.87
N GLU A 215 -7.04 -5.34 1.63
CA GLU A 215 -6.04 -4.53 2.37
C GLU A 215 -5.19 -5.35 3.35
N ARG A 216 -5.67 -6.53 3.75
CA ARG A 216 -4.93 -7.45 4.64
C ARG A 216 -3.84 -8.22 3.92
N LEU A 217 -3.82 -8.21 2.58
CA LEU A 217 -2.76 -8.83 1.80
C LEU A 217 -1.43 -8.08 2.01
N PRO A 218 -0.29 -8.78 1.92
CA PRO A 218 0.99 -8.20 2.27
C PRO A 218 1.50 -7.21 1.19
N GLY A 219 2.16 -6.15 1.66
CA GLY A 219 2.88 -5.18 0.82
C GLY A 219 1.98 -4.48 -0.19
N GLY A 220 2.55 -4.17 -1.36
CA GLY A 220 1.84 -3.49 -2.44
C GLY A 220 0.72 -4.30 -3.08
N LEU A 221 0.62 -5.61 -2.80
CA LEU A 221 -0.55 -6.37 -3.24
C LEU A 221 -1.80 -5.93 -2.46
N GLY A 222 -1.68 -5.67 -1.16
CA GLY A 222 -2.78 -5.12 -0.35
C GLY A 222 -3.22 -3.75 -0.83
N ILE A 223 -2.25 -2.87 -1.11
CA ILE A 223 -2.46 -1.50 -1.62
C ILE A 223 -3.15 -1.50 -3.00
N MET A 224 -2.76 -2.39 -3.91
CA MET A 224 -3.37 -2.39 -5.24
C MET A 224 -4.72 -3.13 -5.26
N ALA A 225 -4.88 -4.19 -4.46
CA ALA A 225 -6.01 -5.13 -4.62
C ALA A 225 -7.34 -4.60 -4.06
N ASP A 226 -7.35 -3.82 -2.99
CA ASP A 226 -8.58 -3.21 -2.47
C ASP A 226 -9.19 -2.24 -3.49
N ASP A 227 -8.33 -1.51 -4.19
CA ASP A 227 -8.67 -0.55 -5.23
C ASP A 227 -9.06 -1.22 -6.54
N TRP A 228 -8.48 -2.38 -6.87
CA TRP A 228 -8.99 -3.24 -7.95
C TRP A 228 -10.40 -3.75 -7.66
N ALA A 229 -10.72 -4.07 -6.41
CA ALA A 229 -12.07 -4.45 -6.03
C ALA A 229 -13.04 -3.25 -6.09
N ALA A 230 -12.60 -2.03 -5.75
CA ALA A 230 -13.39 -0.82 -5.96
C ALA A 230 -13.66 -0.56 -7.46
N ALA A 231 -12.65 -0.80 -8.31
CA ALA A 231 -12.79 -0.75 -9.76
C ALA A 231 -13.76 -1.80 -10.29
N ALA A 232 -13.77 -3.01 -9.73
CA ALA A 232 -14.71 -4.06 -10.11
C ALA A 232 -16.17 -3.68 -9.77
N TRP A 233 -16.42 -3.10 -8.59
CA TRP A 233 -17.74 -2.56 -8.23
C TRP A 233 -18.16 -1.43 -9.16
N THR A 234 -17.24 -0.52 -9.48
CA THR A 234 -17.48 0.57 -10.44
C THR A 234 -17.86 0.02 -11.81
N ALA A 235 -17.08 -0.95 -12.31
CA ALA A 235 -17.33 -1.60 -13.59
C ALA A 235 -18.71 -2.30 -13.62
N ALA A 236 -19.10 -2.99 -12.55
CA ALA A 236 -20.41 -3.64 -12.45
C ALA A 236 -21.56 -2.61 -12.55
N CYS A 237 -21.45 -1.47 -11.87
CA CYS A 237 -22.42 -0.39 -11.96
C CYS A 237 -22.47 0.24 -13.36
N LEU A 238 -21.31 0.51 -13.97
CA LEU A 238 -21.25 1.03 -15.34
C LEU A 238 -21.91 0.07 -16.33
N VAL A 239 -21.59 -1.22 -16.24
CA VAL A 239 -22.22 -2.26 -17.06
C VAL A 239 -23.73 -2.21 -16.88
N ALA A 240 -24.25 -2.21 -15.65
CA ALA A 240 -25.69 -2.13 -15.39
C ALA A 240 -26.34 -0.90 -16.04
N VAL A 241 -25.73 0.28 -15.93
CA VAL A 241 -26.22 1.50 -16.59
C VAL A 241 -26.22 1.36 -18.11
N LEU A 242 -25.16 0.81 -18.71
CA LEU A 242 -25.06 0.63 -20.15
C LEU A 242 -26.09 -0.38 -20.66
N TRP A 243 -26.41 -1.42 -19.89
CA TRP A 243 -27.49 -2.37 -20.21
C TRP A 243 -28.87 -1.71 -20.21
N LEU A 244 -29.17 -0.90 -19.19
CA LEU A 244 -30.45 -0.19 -19.08
C LEU A 244 -30.67 0.87 -20.18
N GLN A 245 -29.60 1.33 -20.84
CA GLN A 245 -29.70 2.25 -21.97
C GLN A 245 -29.98 1.54 -23.31
N VAL A 246 -29.77 0.22 -23.38
CA VAL A 246 -29.90 -0.58 -24.59
C VAL A 246 -31.19 -1.43 -24.57
N ALA A 247 -31.76 -1.67 -23.38
CA ALA A 247 -33.04 -2.35 -23.16
C ALA A 247 -34.23 -1.38 -23.27
#